data_AF-A0A957PAD8-F1
#
_entry.id   AF-A0A957PAD8-F1
#
_cell.length_a   1.000
_cell.length_b   1.000
_cell.length_c   1.000
_cell.angle_alpha   90.00
_cell.angle_beta   90.00
_cell.angle_gamma   90.00
#
_symmetry.space_group_name_H-M   'P 1'
#
loop_
_entity.id
_entity.type
_entity.pdbx_description
1 polymer ?
#
loop_
_entity_poly.entity_id
_entity_poly.type
_entity_poly.pdbx_seq_one_letter_code
_entity_poly.pdbx_strand_id
1 'polypeptide(L)'
;AVLIFAVNTITQPARLPSALRHTSSAGWILIVTGILCTAVAGLFFVLPVTGVFFEQLRPTLWSVGMLLLLLGALSRPRITYALPKARWQKNHLGDFELAPIELSPRRQELLRAKASSRAAAPTAEANHIFPRSEATPRFLTLYTEIGLLLIVLSVGALLRLWSIESLPAACLPAECETLLQLEELTAPTLFGDNRELLPMVQELFRQRMDDDLLALRLAGTLLSVLTLLGFYGFARRLASASGALAATALLALSPWHLWAIGEPNLAAPLFISVCGWLV
;
A
#
# COMPACT_ATOMS: atom_id res chain seq x y z
N ALA A 1 31.90 4.70 -3.93
CA ALA A 1 31.22 3.52 -3.34
C ALA A 1 29.76 3.38 -3.80
N VAL A 2 28.95 4.45 -3.81
CA VAL A 2 27.52 4.41 -4.21
C VAL A 2 27.28 3.97 -5.66
N LEU A 3 28.20 4.26 -6.59
CA LEU A 3 28.07 3.86 -7.99
C LEU A 3 28.36 2.38 -8.28
N ILE A 4 29.07 1.68 -7.37
CA ILE A 4 29.39 0.25 -7.53
C ILE A 4 28.20 -0.62 -7.07
N PHE A 5 27.38 -0.12 -6.15
CA PHE A 5 26.20 -0.84 -5.66
C PHE A 5 25.05 -0.85 -6.68
N ALA A 6 24.90 0.21 -7.49
CA ALA A 6 23.89 0.28 -8.55
C ALA A 6 24.14 -0.68 -9.72
N VAL A 7 25.39 -1.14 -9.91
CA VAL A 7 25.74 -2.08 -10.99
C VAL A 7 25.55 -3.54 -10.57
N ASN A 8 25.64 -3.86 -9.27
CA ASN A 8 25.59 -5.25 -8.81
C ASN A 8 24.15 -5.79 -8.61
N THR A 9 23.14 -4.93 -8.56
CA THR A 9 21.72 -5.34 -8.47
C THR A 9 21.11 -5.69 -9.84
N ILE A 10 21.84 -5.49 -10.94
CA ILE A 10 21.36 -5.76 -12.32
C ILE A 10 21.54 -7.24 -12.71
N THR A 11 22.38 -8.02 -12.00
CA THR A 11 22.86 -9.31 -12.52
C THR A 11 22.16 -10.56 -11.98
N GLN A 12 21.23 -10.47 -11.04
CA GLN A 12 20.45 -11.64 -10.59
C GLN A 12 18.95 -11.38 -10.54
N PRO A 13 18.19 -11.72 -11.59
CA PRO A 13 16.74 -11.83 -11.46
C PRO A 13 16.45 -13.10 -10.65
N ALA A 14 16.17 -12.94 -9.36
CA ALA A 14 15.44 -13.93 -8.60
C ALA A 14 14.12 -14.19 -9.36
N ARG A 15 14.04 -15.32 -10.05
CA ARG A 15 12.81 -15.77 -10.72
C ARG A 15 11.83 -16.22 -9.64
N LEU A 16 11.18 -15.24 -9.01
CA LEU A 16 9.94 -15.47 -8.26
C LEU A 16 8.98 -16.23 -9.19
N PRO A 17 8.32 -17.31 -8.72
CA PRO A 17 7.29 -17.98 -9.51
C PRO A 17 6.16 -16.98 -9.81
N SER A 18 6.19 -16.45 -11.02
CA SER A 18 5.24 -15.47 -11.54
C SER A 18 3.90 -16.17 -11.86
N ALA A 19 3.20 -16.72 -10.87
CA ALA A 19 1.93 -17.41 -11.13
C ALA A 19 1.00 -17.54 -9.91
N LEU A 20 0.94 -16.55 -9.03
CA LEU A 20 -0.21 -16.35 -8.16
C LEU A 20 -0.76 -14.95 -8.43
N ARG A 21 -1.61 -14.84 -9.46
CA ARG A 21 -2.31 -13.60 -9.77
C ARG A 21 -3.80 -13.82 -9.82
N HIS A 22 -4.46 -12.94 -9.08
CA HIS A 22 -5.89 -12.67 -8.99
C HIS A 22 -6.68 -13.57 -8.03
N THR A 23 -6.57 -13.24 -6.75
CA THR A 23 -7.78 -13.10 -5.93
C THR A 23 -8.76 -12.19 -6.69
N SER A 24 -10.05 -12.53 -6.72
CA SER A 24 -11.04 -11.72 -7.43
C SER A 24 -11.04 -10.33 -6.80
N SER A 25 -10.56 -9.33 -7.54
CA SER A 25 -10.41 -7.95 -7.07
C SER A 25 -11.70 -7.41 -6.45
N ALA A 26 -12.86 -7.86 -6.94
CA ALA A 26 -14.17 -7.49 -6.42
C ALA A 26 -14.35 -7.81 -4.92
N GLY A 27 -14.04 -9.02 -4.47
CA GLY A 27 -14.21 -9.40 -3.06
C GLY A 27 -13.36 -8.59 -2.11
N TRP A 28 -12.10 -8.38 -2.49
CA TRP A 28 -11.17 -7.60 -1.68
C TRP A 28 -11.55 -6.11 -1.64
N ILE A 29 -11.99 -5.54 -2.77
CA ILE A 29 -12.52 -4.17 -2.82
C ILE A 29 -13.72 -4.02 -1.89
N LEU A 30 -14.64 -5.00 -1.87
CA LEU A 30 -15.81 -4.99 -0.97
C LEU A 30 -15.40 -5.03 0.51
N ILE A 31 -14.43 -5.88 0.87
CA ILE A 31 -13.92 -5.94 2.25
C ILE A 31 -13.29 -4.60 2.64
N VAL A 32 -12.37 -4.07 1.84
CA VAL A 32 -11.65 -2.82 2.18
C VAL A 32 -12.60 -1.63 2.26
N THR A 33 -13.55 -1.53 1.31
CA THR A 33 -14.58 -0.47 1.34
C THR A 33 -15.48 -0.61 2.56
N GLY A 34 -15.82 -1.85 2.95
CA GLY A 34 -16.58 -2.15 4.15
C GLY A 34 -15.86 -1.76 5.45
N ILE A 35 -14.57 -2.07 5.58
CA ILE A 35 -13.72 -1.63 6.71
C ILE A 35 -13.72 -0.10 6.79
N LEU A 36 -13.50 0.58 5.66
CA LEU A 36 -13.44 2.04 5.63
C LEU A 36 -14.80 2.67 6.03
N CYS A 37 -15.91 2.20 5.48
CA CYS A 37 -17.25 2.68 5.84
C CYS A 37 -17.57 2.45 7.32
N THR A 38 -17.25 1.27 7.87
CA THR A 38 -17.47 0.97 9.30
C THR A 38 -16.59 1.80 10.22
N ALA A 39 -15.33 2.05 9.85
CA ALA A 39 -14.41 2.89 10.61
C ALA A 39 -14.87 4.35 10.66
N VAL A 40 -15.28 4.91 9.51
CA VAL A 40 -15.83 6.28 9.44
C VAL A 40 -17.14 6.38 10.23
N ALA A 41 -17.99 5.36 10.15
CA ALA A 41 -19.23 5.33 10.91
C ALA A 41 -18.94 5.28 12.43
N GLY A 42 -18.01 4.43 12.85
CA GLY A 42 -17.55 4.32 14.23
C GLY A 42 -16.99 5.65 14.76
N LEU A 43 -16.22 6.37 13.95
CA LEU A 43 -15.72 7.70 14.30
C LEU A 43 -16.87 8.69 14.55
N PHE A 44 -17.92 8.66 13.72
CA PHE A 44 -19.11 9.49 13.95
C PHE A 44 -19.91 9.09 15.20
N PHE A 45 -19.81 7.85 15.68
CA PHE A 45 -20.40 7.45 16.96
C PHE A 45 -19.65 8.03 18.16
N VAL A 46 -18.33 8.19 18.06
CA VAL A 46 -17.49 8.73 19.14
C VAL A 46 -17.51 10.25 19.17
N LEU A 47 -17.59 10.91 18.01
CA LEU A 47 -17.63 12.36 17.93
C LEU A 47 -19.05 12.89 18.22
N PRO A 48 -19.20 13.92 19.08
CA PRO A 48 -20.50 14.51 19.41
C PRO A 48 -21.00 15.45 18.30
N VAL A 49 -21.11 14.95 17.07
CA VAL A 49 -21.60 15.72 15.92
C VAL A 49 -23.12 15.66 15.91
N THR A 50 -23.78 16.75 16.29
CA THR A 50 -25.25 16.86 16.31
C THR A 50 -25.77 17.36 14.96
N GLY A 51 -26.94 16.85 14.55
CA GLY A 51 -27.60 17.24 13.31
C GLY A 51 -28.36 16.09 12.66
N VAL A 52 -29.58 16.37 12.21
CA VAL A 52 -30.51 15.37 11.63
C VAL A 52 -29.87 14.54 10.52
N PHE A 53 -29.00 15.17 9.72
CA PHE A 53 -28.23 14.49 8.68
C PHE A 53 -27.26 13.45 9.24
N PHE A 54 -26.47 13.80 10.27
CA PHE A 54 -25.46 12.90 10.85
C PHE A 54 -26.09 11.77 11.68
N GLU A 55 -27.27 12.02 12.26
CA GLU A 55 -28.04 10.99 12.97
C GLU A 55 -28.55 9.90 12.01
N GLN A 56 -28.92 10.27 10.78
CA GLN A 56 -29.28 9.29 9.74
C GLN A 56 -28.05 8.69 9.04
N LEU A 57 -26.98 9.46 8.85
CA LEU A 57 -25.77 9.01 8.17
C LEU A 57 -25.01 7.94 8.97
N ARG A 58 -24.98 8.04 10.31
CA ARG A 58 -24.28 7.08 11.17
C ARG A 58 -24.74 5.62 10.98
N PRO A 59 -26.02 5.28 11.20
CA PRO A 59 -26.49 3.91 11.07
C PRO A 59 -26.47 3.43 9.61
N THR A 60 -26.69 4.32 8.64
CA THR A 60 -26.63 3.96 7.21
C THR A 60 -25.21 3.63 6.77
N LEU A 61 -24.21 4.45 7.13
CA LEU A 61 -22.81 4.18 6.79
C LEU A 61 -22.29 2.93 7.49
N TRP A 62 -22.68 2.70 8.74
CA TRP A 62 -22.32 1.49 9.50
C TRP A 62 -22.92 0.23 8.88
N SER A 63 -24.22 0.24 8.56
CA SER A 63 -24.92 -0.90 7.96
C SER A 63 -24.42 -1.21 6.55
N VAL A 64 -24.16 -0.19 5.72
CA VAL A 64 -23.53 -0.36 4.40
C VAL A 64 -22.13 -0.95 4.55
N GLY A 65 -21.33 -0.46 5.49
CA GLY A 65 -20.00 -1.01 5.75
C GLY A 65 -20.04 -2.49 6.15
N MET A 66 -20.93 -2.87 7.06
CA MET A 66 -21.12 -4.26 7.47
C MET A 66 -21.62 -5.16 6.33
N LEU A 67 -22.53 -4.66 5.49
CA LEU A 67 -23.02 -5.39 4.32
C LEU A 67 -21.89 -5.65 3.31
N LEU A 68 -21.04 -4.65 3.04
CA LEU A 68 -19.90 -4.78 2.14
C LEU A 68 -18.86 -5.77 2.67
N LEU A 69 -18.59 -5.77 3.98
CA LEU A 69 -17.73 -6.76 4.64
C LEU A 69 -18.28 -8.19 4.43
N LEU A 70 -19.58 -8.38 4.64
CA LEU A 70 -20.26 -9.66 4.44
C LEU A 70 -20.20 -10.14 2.99
N LEU A 71 -20.53 -9.26 2.04
CA LEU A 71 -20.46 -9.57 0.60
C LEU A 71 -19.03 -9.86 0.14
N GLY A 72 -18.06 -9.12 0.68
CA GLY A 72 -16.64 -9.35 0.45
C GLY A 72 -16.15 -10.70 0.99
N ALA A 73 -16.58 -11.08 2.20
CA ALA A 73 -16.26 -12.37 2.79
C ALA A 73 -16.93 -13.56 2.07
N LEU A 74 -18.16 -13.36 1.57
CA LEU A 74 -18.90 -14.37 0.78
C LEU A 74 -18.36 -14.52 -0.65
N SER A 75 -17.65 -13.50 -1.14
CA SER A 75 -16.94 -13.52 -2.41
C SER A 75 -15.72 -14.46 -2.32
N ARG A 76 -15.95 -15.76 -2.40
CA ARG A 76 -14.86 -16.76 -2.48
C ARG A 76 -14.03 -16.52 -3.74
N PRO A 77 -12.70 -16.31 -3.62
CA PRO A 77 -11.86 -16.18 -4.80
C PRO A 77 -11.86 -17.51 -5.57
N ARG A 78 -12.27 -17.47 -6.84
CA ARG A 78 -12.01 -18.59 -7.75
C ARG A 78 -10.53 -18.55 -8.11
N ILE A 79 -9.74 -19.39 -7.46
CA ILE A 79 -8.32 -19.55 -7.77
C ILE A 79 -8.23 -20.04 -9.21
N THR A 80 -7.89 -19.13 -10.11
CA THR A 80 -7.71 -19.44 -11.52
C THR A 80 -6.22 -19.59 -11.74
N TYR A 81 -5.73 -20.83 -11.73
CA TYR A 81 -4.32 -21.09 -11.99
C TYR A 81 -3.97 -20.64 -13.41
N ALA A 82 -2.93 -19.82 -13.54
CA ALA A 82 -2.38 -19.51 -14.85
C ALA A 82 -1.90 -20.84 -15.46
N LEU A 83 -2.41 -21.16 -16.65
CA LEU A 83 -1.95 -22.36 -17.37
C LEU A 83 -0.42 -22.24 -17.55
N PRO A 84 0.36 -23.29 -17.19
CA PRO A 84 1.81 -23.26 -17.35
C PRO A 84 2.17 -23.00 -18.81
N LYS A 85 3.23 -22.22 -19.06
CA LYS A 85 3.69 -21.88 -20.43
C LYS A 85 4.55 -22.98 -21.06
N ALA A 86 5.10 -23.85 -20.23
CA ALA A 86 5.91 -24.98 -20.64
C ALA A 86 5.50 -26.21 -19.82
N ARG A 87 5.60 -27.39 -20.42
CA ARG A 87 5.50 -28.66 -19.70
C ARG A 87 6.87 -29.33 -19.73
N TRP A 88 7.22 -29.98 -18.64
CA TRP A 88 8.32 -30.93 -18.68
C TRP A 88 7.93 -32.11 -19.57
N GLN A 89 8.78 -32.43 -20.53
CA GLN A 89 8.64 -33.58 -21.42
C GLN A 89 9.96 -34.32 -21.48
N LYS A 90 9.92 -35.65 -21.61
CA LYS A 90 11.13 -36.43 -21.85
C LYS A 90 11.46 -36.40 -23.34
N ASN A 91 12.71 -36.11 -23.68
CA ASN A 91 13.21 -36.22 -25.04
C ASN A 91 13.40 -37.70 -25.43
N HIS A 92 13.81 -37.94 -26.67
CA HIS A 92 14.08 -39.28 -27.21
C HIS A 92 15.26 -40.00 -26.54
N LEU A 93 16.08 -39.28 -25.77
CA LEU A 93 17.21 -39.80 -25.00
C LEU A 93 16.82 -40.14 -23.55
N GLY A 94 15.59 -39.79 -23.12
CA GLY A 94 15.08 -40.02 -21.77
C GLY A 94 15.29 -38.87 -20.78
N ASP A 95 15.96 -37.79 -21.19
CA ASP A 95 16.21 -36.60 -20.37
C ASP A 95 14.99 -35.67 -20.33
N PHE A 96 14.81 -34.96 -19.23
CA PHE A 96 13.72 -33.99 -19.07
C PHE A 96 14.10 -32.63 -19.66
N GLU A 97 13.31 -32.16 -20.62
CA GLU A 97 13.41 -30.81 -21.20
C GLU A 97 12.11 -30.02 -21.02
N LEU A 98 12.23 -28.69 -20.92
CA LEU A 98 11.06 -27.80 -20.98
C LEU A 98 10.61 -27.69 -22.44
N ALA A 99 9.52 -28.37 -22.79
CA ALA A 99 8.86 -28.18 -24.08
C ALA A 99 7.84 -27.02 -23.97
N PRO A 100 7.85 -26.05 -24.90
CA PRO A 100 6.78 -25.07 -24.98
C PRO A 100 5.47 -25.81 -25.23
N ILE A 101 4.40 -25.43 -24.52
CA ILE A 101 3.08 -25.99 -24.80
C ILE A 101 2.62 -25.39 -26.13
N GLU A 102 2.75 -26.14 -27.22
CA GLU A 102 2.22 -25.74 -28.53
C GLU A 102 0.71 -25.55 -28.40
N LEU A 103 0.27 -24.29 -28.46
CA LEU A 103 -1.16 -24.00 -28.54
C LEU A 103 -1.65 -24.52 -29.89
N SER A 104 -2.64 -25.42 -29.86
CA SER A 104 -3.34 -25.90 -31.05
C SER A 104 -3.71 -24.74 -31.98
N PRO A 105 -3.65 -24.90 -33.32
CA PRO A 105 -3.89 -23.83 -34.29
C PRO A 105 -5.17 -23.02 -34.03
N ARG A 106 -6.26 -23.72 -33.67
CA ARG A 106 -7.57 -23.14 -33.34
C ARG A 106 -7.55 -22.17 -32.15
N ARG A 107 -6.66 -22.40 -31.18
CA ARG A 107 -6.52 -21.56 -29.98
C ARG A 107 -5.72 -20.30 -30.27
N GLN A 108 -4.80 -20.36 -31.24
CA GLN A 108 -4.07 -19.19 -31.71
C GLN A 108 -4.98 -18.23 -32.49
N GLU A 109 -5.90 -18.75 -33.32
CA GLU A 109 -6.90 -17.94 -34.02
C GLU A 109 -7.82 -17.18 -33.06
N LEU A 110 -8.31 -17.84 -32.02
CA LEU A 110 -9.16 -17.23 -30.99
C LEU A 110 -8.48 -16.08 -30.24
N LEU A 111 -7.17 -16.20 -29.97
CA LEU A 111 -6.40 -15.14 -29.31
C LEU A 111 -6.15 -13.96 -30.25
N ARG A 112 -5.90 -14.20 -31.54
CA ARG A 112 -5.77 -13.14 -32.55
C ARG A 112 -7.08 -12.37 -32.71
N ALA A 113 -8.22 -13.06 -32.78
CA ALA A 113 -9.55 -12.44 -32.88
C ALA A 113 -9.89 -11.54 -31.67
N LYS A 114 -9.45 -11.94 -30.47
CA LYS A 114 -9.66 -11.16 -29.24
C LYS A 114 -8.72 -9.96 -29.10
N ALA A 115 -7.52 -10.03 -29.69
CA ALA A 115 -6.60 -8.91 -29.75
C ALA A 115 -7.08 -7.84 -30.75
N SER A 116 -7.61 -8.26 -31.91
CA SER A 116 -8.15 -7.34 -32.92
C SER A 116 -9.41 -6.59 -32.44
N SER A 117 -10.25 -7.21 -31.59
CA SER A 117 -11.44 -6.54 -31.06
C SER A 117 -11.14 -5.45 -30.03
N ARG A 118 -9.95 -5.45 -29.41
CA ARG A 118 -9.56 -4.45 -28.38
C ARG A 118 -8.92 -3.21 -28.99
N ALA A 119 -8.39 -3.33 -30.20
CA ALA A 119 -7.81 -2.21 -30.96
C ALA A 119 -8.88 -1.34 -31.67
N ALA A 120 -10.13 -1.81 -31.75
CA ALA A 120 -11.24 -1.12 -32.42
C ALA A 120 -12.15 -0.31 -31.48
N ALA A 121 -11.73 -0.05 -30.23
CA ALA A 121 -12.49 0.82 -29.35
C ALA A 121 -12.22 2.29 -29.72
N PRO A 122 -13.23 3.05 -30.20
CA PRO A 122 -13.04 4.43 -30.62
C PRO A 122 -12.61 5.28 -29.42
N THR A 123 -11.50 5.99 -29.58
CA THR A 123 -11.09 7.09 -28.70
C THR A 123 -12.08 8.23 -28.86
N ALA A 124 -13.18 8.17 -28.11
CA ALA A 124 -14.14 9.26 -28.02
C ALA A 124 -13.45 10.48 -27.39
N GLU A 125 -13.20 11.45 -28.25
CA GLU A 125 -12.63 12.77 -27.98
C GLU A 125 -13.57 13.55 -27.05
N ALA A 126 -13.40 13.37 -25.75
CA ALA A 126 -14.19 14.05 -24.73
C ALA A 126 -13.60 15.46 -24.46
N ASN A 127 -13.76 16.37 -25.42
CA ASN A 127 -13.63 17.81 -25.18
C ASN A 127 -14.83 18.30 -24.37
N HIS A 128 -14.80 18.08 -23.06
CA HIS A 128 -15.71 18.74 -22.13
C HIS A 128 -15.06 20.05 -21.64
N ILE A 129 -15.50 21.13 -22.26
CA ILE A 129 -15.40 22.50 -21.74
C ILE A 129 -16.09 22.50 -20.37
N PHE A 130 -15.31 22.52 -19.29
CA PHE A 130 -15.84 22.60 -17.94
C PHE A 130 -16.27 24.04 -17.64
N PRO A 131 -17.56 24.32 -17.42
CA PRO A 131 -18.00 25.62 -16.92
C PRO A 131 -17.40 25.84 -15.52
N ARG A 132 -16.81 27.03 -15.34
CA ARG A 132 -16.17 27.49 -14.10
C ARG A 132 -17.23 27.56 -13.00
N SER A 133 -17.24 26.58 -12.11
CA SER A 133 -18.29 26.42 -11.09
C SER A 133 -18.25 27.54 -10.05
N GLU A 134 -19.45 28.04 -9.76
CA GLU A 134 -19.77 28.98 -8.70
C GLU A 134 -19.24 28.53 -7.34
N ALA A 135 -18.92 29.51 -6.50
CA ALA A 135 -18.21 29.36 -5.24
C ALA A 135 -18.85 28.33 -4.31
N THR A 136 -18.28 27.13 -4.26
CA THR A 136 -18.63 26.09 -3.28
C THR A 136 -18.33 26.59 -1.86
N PRO A 137 -19.24 26.37 -0.89
CA PRO A 137 -19.04 26.79 0.48
C PRO A 137 -17.81 26.10 1.08
N ARG A 138 -16.86 26.90 1.59
CA ARG A 138 -15.54 26.47 2.11
C ARG A 138 -15.58 25.39 3.20
N PHE A 139 -16.72 25.16 3.84
CA PHE A 139 -16.86 24.13 4.86
C PHE A 139 -16.97 22.72 4.28
N LEU A 140 -17.71 22.54 3.17
CA LEU A 140 -17.82 21.23 2.54
C LEU A 140 -16.47 20.75 1.99
N THR A 141 -15.65 21.66 1.47
CA THR A 141 -14.33 21.33 0.93
C THR A 141 -13.37 20.81 1.99
N LEU A 142 -13.40 21.36 3.21
CA LEU A 142 -12.54 20.90 4.30
C LEU A 142 -12.88 19.46 4.73
N TYR A 143 -14.16 19.14 4.89
CA TYR A 143 -14.58 17.78 5.24
C TYR A 143 -14.25 16.77 4.14
N THR A 144 -14.40 17.15 2.87
CA THR A 144 -14.01 16.28 1.75
C THR A 144 -12.49 16.08 1.69
N GLU A 145 -11.70 17.12 1.96
CA GLU A 145 -10.24 17.02 2.01
C GLU A 145 -9.77 16.10 3.13
N ILE A 146 -10.29 16.28 4.34
CA ILE A 146 -9.96 15.43 5.49
C ILE A 146 -10.40 13.98 5.22
N GLY A 147 -11.61 13.79 4.69
CA GLY A 147 -12.10 12.46 4.32
C GLY A 147 -11.19 11.77 3.30
N LEU A 148 -10.79 12.46 2.24
CA LEU A 148 -9.87 11.92 1.23
C LEU A 148 -8.48 11.64 1.79
N LEU A 149 -7.96 12.52 2.64
CA LEU A 149 -6.68 12.29 3.32
C LEU A 149 -6.74 11.02 4.18
N LEU A 150 -7.80 10.86 4.99
CA LEU A 150 -7.99 9.67 5.81
C LEU A 150 -8.09 8.40 4.96
N ILE A 151 -8.73 8.47 3.79
CA ILE A 151 -8.76 7.35 2.83
C ILE A 151 -7.34 7.02 2.34
N VAL A 152 -6.57 8.02 1.90
CA VAL A 152 -5.19 7.83 1.44
C VAL A 152 -4.31 7.25 2.54
N LEU A 153 -4.39 7.78 3.76
CA LEU A 153 -3.66 7.27 4.92
C LEU A 153 -4.05 5.83 5.26
N SER A 154 -5.35 5.51 5.22
CA SER A 154 -5.86 4.17 5.48
C SER A 154 -5.36 3.16 4.44
N VAL A 155 -5.46 3.50 3.15
CA VAL A 155 -4.93 2.66 2.06
C VAL A 155 -3.41 2.50 2.21
N GLY A 156 -2.69 3.58 2.48
CA GLY A 156 -1.25 3.55 2.70
C GLY A 156 -0.85 2.64 3.86
N ALA A 157 -1.54 2.74 5.00
CA ALA A 157 -1.31 1.90 6.18
C ALA A 157 -1.61 0.41 5.90
N LEU A 158 -2.73 0.12 5.24
CA LEU A 158 -3.09 -1.26 4.87
C LEU A 158 -2.05 -1.90 3.96
N LEU A 159 -1.53 -1.17 2.97
CA LEU A 159 -0.48 -1.68 2.08
C LEU A 159 0.82 -1.99 2.83
N ARG A 160 1.16 -1.19 3.84
CA ARG A 160 2.36 -1.41 4.67
C ARG A 160 2.18 -2.60 5.59
N LEU A 161 1.02 -2.73 6.25
CA LEU A 161 0.69 -3.90 7.06
C LEU A 161 0.67 -5.19 6.22
N TRP A 162 0.11 -5.13 5.01
CA TRP A 162 0.12 -6.26 4.09
C TRP A 162 1.54 -6.64 3.66
N SER A 163 2.43 -5.66 3.50
CA SER A 163 3.84 -5.93 3.19
C SER A 163 4.54 -6.69 4.33
N ILE A 164 4.17 -6.43 5.61
CA ILE A 164 4.70 -7.17 6.76
C ILE A 164 4.38 -8.66 6.66
N GLU A 165 3.13 -9.00 6.34
CA GLU A 165 2.70 -10.41 6.23
C GLU A 165 3.35 -11.14 5.05
N SER A 166 3.74 -10.38 4.01
CA SER A 166 4.42 -10.95 2.84
C SER A 166 5.91 -11.22 3.05
N LEU A 167 6.50 -10.68 4.12
CA LEU A 167 7.90 -10.88 4.47
C LEU A 167 8.11 -12.27 5.08
N PRO A 168 9.29 -12.87 4.89
CA PRO A 168 9.62 -14.12 5.55
C PRO A 168 9.56 -13.95 7.08
N ALA A 169 9.23 -15.05 7.77
CA ALA A 169 9.29 -15.12 9.23
C ALA A 169 10.74 -15.02 9.74
N ALA A 170 11.71 -15.33 8.89
CA ALA A 170 13.12 -15.06 9.18
C ALA A 170 13.42 -13.56 9.04
N CYS A 171 14.33 -13.11 9.91
CA CYS A 171 14.88 -11.78 9.92
C CYS A 171 15.65 -11.48 8.61
N LEU A 172 15.42 -10.30 8.02
CA LEU A 172 16.22 -9.80 6.90
C LEU A 172 17.59 -9.28 7.40
N PRO A 173 18.66 -9.28 6.57
CA PRO A 173 19.99 -8.83 7.02
C PRO A 173 20.00 -7.46 7.73
N ALA A 174 19.30 -6.47 7.18
CA ALA A 174 19.19 -5.13 7.78
C ALA A 174 18.38 -5.13 9.11
N GLU A 175 17.34 -5.95 9.20
CA GLU A 175 16.58 -6.14 10.45
C GLU A 175 17.47 -6.79 11.52
N CYS A 176 18.33 -7.72 11.13
CA CYS A 176 19.19 -8.48 12.05
C CYS A 176 20.31 -7.61 12.60
N GLU A 177 20.91 -6.79 11.74
CA GLU A 177 21.89 -5.78 12.15
C GLU A 177 21.26 -4.78 13.13
N THR A 178 20.02 -4.35 12.86
CA THR A 178 19.31 -3.42 13.74
C THR A 178 18.98 -4.05 15.10
N LEU A 179 18.52 -5.31 15.11
CA LEU A 179 18.24 -6.05 16.34
C LEU A 179 19.51 -6.27 17.18
N LEU A 180 20.63 -6.63 16.53
CA LEU A 180 21.92 -6.77 17.20
C LEU A 180 22.38 -5.43 17.81
N GLN A 181 22.22 -4.33 17.07
CA GLN A 181 22.52 -2.99 17.58
C GLN A 181 21.63 -2.62 18.78
N LEU A 182 20.34 -2.96 18.75
CA LEU A 182 19.42 -2.73 19.87
C LEU A 182 19.79 -3.54 21.12
N GLU A 183 20.40 -4.72 20.96
CA GLU A 183 20.89 -5.55 22.06
C GLU A 183 22.22 -5.02 22.63
N GLU A 184 23.11 -4.53 21.77
CA GLU A 184 24.41 -3.95 22.17
C GLU A 184 24.27 -2.55 22.77
N LEU A 185 23.32 -1.72 22.30
CA LEU A 185 23.07 -0.40 22.85
C LEU A 185 22.26 -0.51 24.14
N THR A 186 22.91 -0.24 25.27
CA THR A 186 22.25 -0.03 26.56
C THR A 186 21.18 1.05 26.41
N ALA A 187 19.90 0.63 26.39
CA ALA A 187 18.67 1.43 26.27
C ALA A 187 18.83 2.82 25.59
N PRO A 188 18.36 3.01 24.34
CA PRO A 188 18.48 4.29 23.65
C PRO A 188 17.91 5.42 24.52
N THR A 189 18.79 6.32 24.99
CA THR A 189 18.38 7.42 25.85
C THR A 189 17.91 8.58 24.98
N LEU A 190 16.80 9.21 25.39
CA LEU A 190 16.18 10.38 24.74
C LEU A 190 17.15 11.57 24.55
N PHE A 191 18.31 11.57 25.23
CA PHE A 191 19.27 12.67 25.26
C PHE A 191 20.72 12.30 24.87
N GLY A 192 20.98 11.08 24.40
CA GLY A 192 22.32 10.65 23.95
C GLY A 192 22.75 11.18 22.58
N ASP A 193 23.96 10.85 22.14
CA ASP A 193 24.53 11.27 20.84
C ASP A 193 23.92 10.51 19.63
N ASN A 194 23.30 9.35 19.87
CA ASN A 194 22.66 8.52 18.84
C ASN A 194 21.14 8.77 18.79
N ARG A 195 20.73 9.99 18.40
CA ARG A 195 19.32 10.44 18.37
C ARG A 195 18.57 9.99 17.13
N GLU A 196 18.47 8.70 16.92
CA GLU A 196 17.64 8.18 15.84
C GLU A 196 16.22 7.91 16.36
N LEU A 197 15.22 8.53 15.71
CA LEU A 197 13.81 8.38 16.08
C LEU A 197 13.34 6.92 15.96
N LEU A 198 13.87 6.19 14.98
CA LEU A 198 13.48 4.82 14.69
C LEU A 198 13.81 3.85 15.84
N PRO A 199 15.05 3.72 16.36
CA PRO A 199 15.36 2.83 17.48
C PRO A 199 14.60 3.21 18.77
N MET A 200 14.31 4.49 18.99
CA MET A 200 13.48 4.91 20.13
C MET A 200 12.05 4.36 20.02
N VAL A 201 11.43 4.44 18.84
CA VAL A 201 10.08 3.89 18.61
C VAL A 201 10.12 2.36 18.66
N GLN A 202 11.16 1.72 18.11
CA GLN A 202 11.33 0.27 18.15
C GLN A 202 11.41 -0.26 19.58
N GLU A 203 12.20 0.37 20.45
CA GLU A 203 12.30 -0.01 21.86
C GLU A 203 10.96 0.10 22.58
N LEU A 204 10.16 1.13 22.28
CA LEU A 204 8.82 1.28 22.86
C LEU A 204 7.88 0.13 22.46
N PHE A 205 7.93 -0.32 21.20
CA PHE A 205 7.16 -1.49 20.76
C PHE A 205 7.70 -2.79 21.37
N ARG A 206 9.02 -2.93 21.48
CA ARG A 206 9.69 -4.10 22.07
C ARG A 206 9.31 -4.31 23.53
N GLN A 207 9.22 -3.23 24.31
CA GLN A 207 8.76 -3.30 25.70
C GLN A 207 7.31 -3.80 25.85
N ARG A 208 6.51 -3.77 24.77
CA ARG A 208 5.09 -4.13 24.81
C ARG A 208 4.78 -5.47 24.14
N MET A 209 5.64 -5.96 23.27
CA MET A 209 5.42 -7.14 22.43
C MET A 209 6.45 -8.22 22.73
N ASP A 210 6.04 -9.49 22.73
CA ASP A 210 6.94 -10.62 22.96
C ASP A 210 7.74 -11.02 21.71
N ASP A 211 7.41 -10.45 20.54
CA ASP A 211 8.07 -10.71 19.25
C ASP A 211 8.84 -9.45 18.80
N ASP A 212 10.16 -9.48 18.99
CA ASP A 212 11.07 -8.38 18.66
C ASP A 212 11.04 -8.02 17.17
N LEU A 213 10.87 -9.01 16.29
CA LEU A 213 10.87 -8.78 14.84
C LEU A 213 9.57 -8.10 14.41
N LEU A 214 8.43 -8.54 14.96
CA LEU A 214 7.15 -7.89 14.73
C LEU A 214 7.16 -6.45 15.26
N ALA A 215 7.72 -6.23 16.45
CA ALA A 215 7.88 -4.89 17.04
C ALA A 215 8.67 -3.96 16.11
N LEU A 216 9.79 -4.43 15.55
CA LEU A 216 10.62 -3.69 14.62
C LEU A 216 9.84 -3.25 13.36
N ARG A 217 9.11 -4.19 12.75
CA ARG A 217 8.32 -3.96 11.52
C ARG A 217 7.13 -3.03 11.77
N LEU A 218 6.49 -3.13 12.92
CA LEU A 218 5.39 -2.23 13.30
C LEU A 218 5.88 -0.81 13.57
N ALA A 219 7.04 -0.65 14.21
CA ALA A 219 7.66 0.67 14.38
C ALA A 219 7.96 1.34 13.04
N GLY A 220 8.59 0.62 12.10
CA GLY A 220 8.83 1.10 10.74
C GLY A 220 7.53 1.44 10.01
N THR A 221 6.49 0.61 10.16
CA THR A 221 5.17 0.88 9.58
C THR A 221 4.55 2.15 10.14
N LEU A 222 4.61 2.37 11.46
CA LEU A 222 4.11 3.57 12.10
C LEU A 222 4.82 4.82 11.58
N LEU A 223 6.17 4.82 11.56
CA LEU A 223 6.94 5.94 11.01
C LEU A 223 6.59 6.22 9.55
N SER A 224 6.41 5.16 8.75
CA SER A 224 6.09 5.31 7.34
C SER A 224 4.67 5.88 7.11
N VAL A 225 3.70 5.61 8.00
CA VAL A 225 2.36 6.22 7.97
C VAL A 225 2.42 7.68 8.42
N LEU A 226 3.19 7.97 9.48
CA LEU A 226 3.44 9.35 9.92
C LEU A 226 4.12 10.17 8.82
N THR A 227 4.99 9.55 8.01
CA THR A 227 5.63 10.21 6.87
C THR A 227 4.61 10.68 5.84
N LEU A 228 3.55 9.91 5.57
CA LEU A 228 2.48 10.34 4.66
C LEU A 228 1.74 11.58 5.18
N LEU A 229 1.51 11.64 6.50
CA LEU A 229 0.86 12.79 7.13
C LEU A 229 1.75 14.03 7.07
N GLY A 230 3.03 13.90 7.45
CA GLY A 230 4.02 14.98 7.35
C GLY A 230 4.20 15.47 5.91
N PHE A 231 4.29 14.54 4.96
CA PHE A 231 4.43 14.85 3.54
C PHE A 231 3.20 15.57 2.98
N TYR A 232 1.99 15.17 3.40
CA TYR A 232 0.78 15.93 3.04
C TYR A 232 0.86 17.37 3.56
N GLY A 233 1.24 17.58 4.82
CA GLY A 233 1.42 18.92 5.40
C GLY A 233 2.41 19.77 4.60
N PHE A 234 3.56 19.19 4.25
CA PHE A 234 4.56 19.83 3.39
C PHE A 234 4.02 20.15 2.00
N ALA A 235 3.42 19.18 1.32
CA ALA A 235 2.86 19.34 -0.02
C ALA A 235 1.73 20.37 -0.05
N ARG A 236 0.96 20.51 1.03
CA ARG A 236 -0.08 21.56 1.16
C ARG A 236 0.48 22.97 1.18
N ARG A 237 1.75 23.17 1.56
CA ARG A 237 2.41 24.48 1.45
C ARG A 237 2.84 24.80 0.02
N LEU A 238 3.18 23.78 -0.76
CA LEU A 238 3.70 23.96 -2.13
C LEU A 238 2.60 23.92 -3.21
N ALA A 239 1.50 23.21 -2.94
CA ALA A 239 0.44 22.96 -3.90
C ALA A 239 -0.96 23.13 -3.31
N SER A 240 -1.96 23.17 -4.19
CA SER A 240 -3.37 23.11 -3.83
C SER A 240 -3.72 21.82 -3.08
N ALA A 241 -4.87 21.80 -2.40
CA ALA A 241 -5.27 20.64 -1.59
C ALA A 241 -5.34 19.34 -2.39
N SER A 242 -5.95 19.41 -3.57
CA SER A 242 -6.04 18.30 -4.50
C SER A 242 -4.66 17.85 -4.99
N GLY A 243 -3.76 18.79 -5.29
CA GLY A 243 -2.37 18.49 -5.67
C GLY A 243 -1.60 17.79 -4.56
N ALA A 244 -1.73 18.26 -3.32
CA ALA A 244 -1.11 17.62 -2.16
C ALA A 244 -1.69 16.23 -1.89
N LEU A 245 -3.01 16.05 -1.95
CA LEU A 245 -3.64 14.73 -1.82
C LEU A 245 -3.14 13.76 -2.90
N ALA A 246 -3.05 14.21 -4.16
CA ALA A 246 -2.53 13.40 -5.25
C ALA A 246 -1.07 13.02 -5.03
N ALA A 247 -0.22 13.97 -4.60
CA ALA A 247 1.17 13.70 -4.29
C ALA A 247 1.31 12.69 -3.13
N THR A 248 0.55 12.86 -2.04
CA THR A 248 0.55 11.92 -0.90
C THR A 248 0.04 10.55 -1.32
N ALA A 249 -0.97 10.47 -2.18
CA ALA A 249 -1.46 9.19 -2.71
C ALA A 249 -0.39 8.49 -3.56
N LEU A 250 0.35 9.21 -4.40
CA LEU A 250 1.47 8.66 -5.16
C LEU A 250 2.58 8.16 -4.24
N LEU A 251 2.91 8.91 -3.19
CA LEU A 251 3.90 8.47 -2.19
C LEU A 251 3.42 7.24 -1.43
N ALA A 252 2.14 7.19 -1.04
CA ALA A 252 1.52 6.07 -0.34
C ALA A 252 1.57 4.76 -1.15
N LEU A 253 1.49 4.86 -2.48
CA LEU A 253 1.56 3.76 -3.44
C LEU A 253 2.97 3.50 -3.98
N SER A 254 3.96 4.32 -3.61
CA SER A 254 5.31 4.19 -4.17
C SER A 254 5.99 2.90 -3.67
N PRO A 255 6.50 2.04 -4.56
CA PRO A 255 7.11 0.76 -4.14
C PRO A 255 8.30 0.95 -3.20
N TRP A 256 9.12 1.98 -3.46
CA TRP A 256 10.28 2.30 -2.62
C TRP A 256 9.88 2.58 -1.17
N HIS A 257 8.86 3.42 -0.95
CA HIS A 257 8.41 3.75 0.41
C HIS A 257 7.70 2.57 1.11
N LEU A 258 7.10 1.65 0.35
CA LEU A 258 6.52 0.43 0.91
C LEU A 258 7.60 -0.56 1.38
N TRP A 259 8.76 -0.60 0.71
CA TRP A 259 9.83 -1.56 1.01
C TRP A 259 10.87 -1.03 2.00
N ALA A 260 10.98 0.29 2.16
CA ALA A 260 11.92 0.92 3.08
C ALA A 260 11.59 0.76 4.58
N ILE A 261 10.57 -0.04 4.95
CA ILE A 261 10.09 -0.20 6.35
C ILE A 261 11.22 -0.67 7.29
N GLY A 262 12.21 -1.40 6.78
CA GLY A 262 13.36 -1.90 7.55
C GLY A 262 14.66 -1.12 7.35
N GLU A 263 14.67 0.02 6.64
CA GLU A 263 15.89 0.80 6.43
C GLU A 263 16.10 1.84 7.54
N PRO A 264 17.34 2.03 8.03
CA PRO A 264 17.63 2.99 9.11
C PRO A 264 17.31 4.43 8.70
N ASN A 265 17.38 4.73 7.41
CA ASN A 265 17.12 6.07 6.87
C ASN A 265 15.63 6.39 6.69
N LEU A 266 14.71 5.52 7.12
CA LEU A 266 13.26 5.74 6.96
C LEU A 266 12.77 7.02 7.68
N ALA A 267 13.45 7.46 8.73
CA ALA A 267 13.10 8.68 9.45
C ALA A 267 13.44 9.96 8.67
N ALA A 268 14.41 9.95 7.77
CA ALA A 268 14.84 11.13 7.02
C ALA A 268 13.70 11.81 6.22
N PRO A 269 12.88 11.10 5.41
CA PRO A 269 11.77 11.72 4.70
C PRO A 269 10.70 12.29 5.64
N LEU A 270 10.47 11.67 6.80
CA LEU A 270 9.59 12.21 7.84
C LEU A 270 10.12 13.55 8.35
N PHE A 271 11.39 13.60 8.75
CA PHE A 271 12.03 14.83 9.26
C PHE A 271 11.99 15.95 8.24
N ILE A 272 12.38 15.68 6.99
CA ILE A 272 12.36 16.68 5.91
C ILE A 272 10.93 17.21 5.71
N SER A 273 9.94 16.32 5.69
CA SER A 273 8.55 16.71 5.49
C SER A 273 8.00 17.53 6.66
N VAL A 274 8.29 17.15 7.91
CA VAL A 274 7.84 17.90 9.10
C VAL A 274 8.54 19.26 9.18
N CYS A 275 9.86 19.32 8.96
CA CYS A 275 10.60 20.58 8.95
C CYS A 275 10.08 21.51 7.85
N GLY A 276 9.89 21.00 6.63
CA GLY A 276 9.32 21.76 5.53
C GLY A 276 7.87 22.18 5.78
N TRP A 277 7.12 21.43 6.60
CA TRP A 277 5.77 21.81 7.01
C TRP A 277 5.73 22.84 8.13
N LEU A 278 6.78 22.97 8.94
CA LEU A 278 6.85 23.95 10.03
C LEU A 278 7.42 25.30 9.58
N VAL A 279 8.43 25.30 8.70
CA VAL A 279 9.07 26.49 8.12
C VAL A 279 8.17 27.14 7.09
#